data_AF-A0A497ESA7-F1
#
_entry.id   AF-A0A497ESA7-F1
#
_cell.length_a   1.000
_cell.length_b   1.000
_cell.length_c   1.000
_cell.angle_alpha   90.00
_cell.angle_beta   90.00
_cell.angle_gamma   90.00
#
_symmetry.space_group_name_H-M   'P 1'
#
loop_
_entity.id
_entity.type
_entity.pdbx_description
1 polymer ?
#
loop_
_entity_poly.entity_id
_entity_poly.type
_entity_poly.pdbx_seq_one_letter_code
_entity_poly.pdbx_strand_id
1 'polypeptide(L)' 'MRVEIRICGLGGQGIILAGEILGLAAVLDGKYAVQTRSYGSEARGTACKSDVIISDLEVKYPLIEKCDIMIA' A
#
# COMPACT_ATOMS: atom_id res chain seq x y z
N MET A 1 7.60 -8.80 -13.01
CA MET A 1 8.24 -8.24 -11.80
C MET A 1 7.15 -7.99 -10.77
N ARG A 2 7.44 -8.23 -9.49
CA ARG A 2 6.55 -7.94 -8.35
C ARG A 2 7.32 -7.06 -7.38
N VAL A 3 6.70 -5.98 -6.91
CA VAL A 3 7.27 -5.04 -5.94
C VAL A 3 6.26 -4.85 -4.83
N GLU A 4 6.73 -5.00 -3.60
CA GLU A 4 5.90 -4.88 -2.39
C GLU A 4 6.35 -3.69 -1.55
N ILE A 5 5.42 -2.78 -1.31
CA ILE A 5 5.69 -1.44 -0.76
C ILE A 5 4.87 -1.25 0.50
N ARG A 6 5.52 -0.92 1.61
CA ARG A 6 4.87 -0.58 2.87
C ARG A 6 5.02 0.90 3.18
N ILE A 7 3.90 1.58 3.38
CA ILE A 7 3.84 2.96 3.82
C ILE A 7 3.27 2.97 5.24
N CYS A 8 4.02 3.51 6.19
CA CYS A 8 3.67 3.59 7.59
C CYS A 8 3.61 5.06 8.05
N GLY A 9 2.84 5.32 9.10
CA GLY A 9 2.79 6.62 9.75
C GLY A 9 1.64 6.68 10.75
N LEU A 10 1.16 7.90 11.03
CA LEU A 10 0.05 8.12 11.93
C LEU A 10 -1.23 8.48 11.19
N GLY A 11 -2.38 8.09 11.76
CA GLY A 11 -3.69 8.45 11.26
C GLY A 11 -3.85 9.97 11.10
N GLY A 12 -4.30 10.40 9.93
CA GLY A 12 -4.46 11.82 9.58
C GLY A 12 -3.32 12.44 8.76
N GLN A 13 -2.26 11.68 8.43
CA GLN A 13 -1.12 12.15 7.62
C GLN A 13 -1.22 11.79 6.13
N GLY A 14 -2.29 11.10 5.71
CA GLY A 14 -2.48 10.70 4.31
C GLY A 14 -1.82 9.38 3.92
N ILE A 15 -1.41 8.53 4.87
CA ILE A 15 -0.76 7.22 4.62
C ILE A 15 -1.59 6.34 3.67
N ILE A 16 -2.89 6.23 3.92
CA ILE A 16 -3.81 5.44 3.09
C ILE A 16 -3.94 6.03 1.68
N LEU A 17 -4.05 7.35 1.60
CA LEU A 17 -4.20 8.07 0.33
C LEU A 17 -2.94 7.92 -0.53
N ALA A 18 -1.75 7.98 0.08
CA ALA A 18 -0.49 7.79 -0.62
C ALA A 18 -0.43 6.41 -1.30
N GLY A 19 -0.82 5.35 -0.60
CA GLY A 19 -0.87 4.01 -1.17
C GLY A 19 -1.93 3.87 -2.27
N GLU A 20 -3.05 4.56 -2.15
CA GLU A 20 -4.12 4.54 -3.14
C GLU A 20 -3.72 5.26 -4.43
N ILE A 21 -3.08 6.43 -4.34
CA ILE A 21 -2.52 7.16 -5.48
C ILE A 21 -1.45 6.31 -6.18
N LEU A 22 -0.57 5.66 -5.42
CA LEU A 22 0.48 4.80 -5.98
C LEU A 22 -0.09 3.59 -6.71
N GLY A 23 -1.06 2.90 -6.10
CA GLY A 23 -1.74 1.76 -6.72
C GLY A 23 -2.50 2.17 -7.98
N LEU A 24 -3.24 3.29 -7.93
CA LEU A 24 -3.96 3.82 -9.09
C LEU A 24 -3.01 4.17 -10.23
N ALA A 25 -1.87 4.82 -9.94
CA ALA A 25 -0.87 5.13 -10.94
C ALA A 25 -0.32 3.86 -11.60
N ALA A 26 -0.09 2.79 -10.84
CA ALA A 26 0.35 1.51 -11.39
C ALA A 26 -0.70 0.85 -12.30
N VAL A 27 -1.99 0.94 -11.94
CA VAL A 27 -3.09 0.46 -12.80
C VAL A 27 -3.18 1.27 -14.09
N LEU A 28 -3.04 2.60 -14.01
CA LEU A 28 -3.01 3.47 -15.18
C LEU A 28 -1.81 3.20 -16.10
N ASP A 29 -0.71 2.70 -15.54
CA ASP A 29 0.48 2.20 -16.26
C ASP A 29 0.32 0.76 -16.79
N GLY A 30 -0.89 0.19 -16.74
CA GLY A 30 -1.20 -1.14 -17.27
C GLY A 30 -0.73 -2.31 -16.40
N LYS A 31 -0.35 -2.08 -15.15
CA LYS A 31 0.07 -3.12 -14.19
C LYS A 31 -1.08 -3.56 -13.29
N TYR A 32 -0.91 -4.69 -12.64
CA TYR A 32 -1.79 -5.15 -11.56
C TYR A 32 -1.34 -4.52 -10.25
N ALA A 33 -2.28 -3.90 -9.52
CA ALA A 33 -2.01 -3.36 -8.20
C ALA A 33 -3.06 -3.79 -7.18
N VAL A 34 -2.61 -4.10 -5.96
CA VAL A 34 -3.47 -4.40 -4.82
C VAL A 34 -3.01 -3.58 -3.62
N GLN A 35 -3.97 -2.96 -2.94
CA GLN A 35 -3.71 -2.23 -1.70
C GLN A 35 -4.39 -2.94 -0.53
N THR A 36 -3.66 -3.13 0.56
CA THR A 36 -4.24 -3.50 1.87
C THR A 36 -3.92 -2.42 2.90
N ARG A 37 -4.89 -2.18 3.79
CA ARG A 37 -4.87 -1.05 4.72
C ARG A 37 -5.01 -1.59 6.14
N SER A 38 -4.27 -1.03 7.08
CA SER A 38 -4.39 -1.34 8.50
C SER A 38 -4.32 -0.04 9.28
N TYR A 39 -5.31 0.22 10.11
CA TYR A 39 -5.42 1.43 10.92
C TYR A 39 -6.13 1.08 12.23
N GLY A 40 -5.78 1.78 13.31
CA GLY A 40 -6.49 1.65 14.58
C GLY A 40 -7.90 2.25 14.51
N SER A 41 -8.77 1.86 15.44
CA SER A 41 -10.17 2.31 15.50
C SER A 41 -10.33 3.82 15.69
N GLU A 42 -9.29 4.51 16.14
CA GLU A 42 -9.30 5.96 16.38
C GLU A 42 -9.04 6.75 15.09
N ALA A 43 -9.78 7.85 14.92
CA ALA A 43 -9.76 8.65 13.70
C ALA A 43 -8.40 9.31 13.38
N ARG A 44 -7.54 9.54 14.39
CA ARG A 44 -6.23 10.22 14.25
C ARG A 44 -5.25 9.72 15.31
N GLY A 45 -3.95 9.82 15.00
CA GLY A 45 -2.87 9.58 15.98
C GLY A 45 -2.55 8.10 16.24
N THR A 46 -3.30 7.16 15.66
CA THR A 46 -2.97 5.72 15.69
C THR A 46 -1.96 5.35 14.62
N ALA A 47 -1.24 4.26 14.88
CA ALA A 47 -0.45 3.61 13.85
C ALA A 47 -1.33 3.27 12.64
N CYS A 48 -0.89 3.72 11.47
CA CYS A 48 -1.55 3.51 10.20
C CYS A 48 -0.54 2.92 9.21
N LYS A 49 -1.00 1.97 8.41
CA LYS A 49 -0.23 1.26 7.40
C LYS A 49 -1.04 1.15 6.12
N SER A 50 -0.39 1.40 5.00
CA SER A 50 -0.85 1.04 3.66
C SER A 50 0.21 0.18 2.98
N ASP A 51 -0.16 -1.06 2.66
CA ASP A 51 0.65 -1.98 1.88
C ASP A 51 0.16 -1.96 0.43
N VAL A 52 1.06 -1.81 -0.54
CA VAL A 52 0.78 -1.77 -1.97
C VAL A 52 1.64 -2.80 -2.67
N ILE A 53 1.02 -3.69 -3.45
CA ILE A 53 1.68 -4.69 -4.27
C ILE A 53 1.47 -4.28 -5.72
N ILE A 54 2.56 -4.12 -6.47
CA ILE A 54 2.52 -3.84 -7.92
C ILE A 54 3.17 -5.01 -8.66
N SER A 55 2.51 -5.50 -9.70
CA SER A 55 2.97 -6.67 -10.44
C SER A 55 2.61 -6.58 -11.92
N ASP A 56 3.47 -7.11 -12.79
CA ASP A 56 3.16 -7.25 -14.23
C ASP A 56 2.16 -8.39 -14.51
N LEU A 57 1.94 -9.27 -13.52
CA LEU A 57 0.98 -10.37 -13.56
C LEU A 57 -0.06 -10.23 -12.45
N GLU A 58 -1.19 -10.90 -12.60
CA GLU A 58 -2.26 -10.92 -11.61
C GLU A 58 -1.76 -11.26 -10.19
N VAL A 59 -2.19 -10.46 -9.21
CA VAL A 59 -1.83 -10.63 -7.80
C VAL A 59 -2.77 -11.63 -7.16
N LYS A 60 -2.31 -12.88 -6.99
CA LYS A 60 -3.10 -13.96 -6.35
C LYS A 60 -3.15 -13.89 -4.82
N TYR A 61 -2.12 -13.31 -4.21
CA TYR A 61 -2.01 -13.15 -2.76
C TYR A 61 -1.85 -11.68 -2.40
N PRO A 62 -2.80 -11.07 -1.65
CA PRO A 62 -2.92 -9.63 -1.49
C PRO A 62 -2.13 -9.04 -0.31
N LEU A 63 -1.38 -9.87 0.44
CA LEU A 63 -0.58 -9.41 1.58
C LEU A 63 0.91 -9.37 1.22
N ILE A 64 1.64 -8.47 1.88
CA ILE A 64 3.09 -8.37 1.74
C ILE A 64 3.75 -9.59 2.40
N GLU A 65 4.55 -10.30 1.64
CA GLU A 65 5.40 -11.41 2.07
C GLU A 65 6.84 -10.91 2.28
N LYS A 66 7.32 -10.02 1.43
CA LYS A 66 8.66 -9.44 1.49
C LYS A 66 8.59 -7.96 1.16
N CYS A 67 8.75 -7.12 2.18
CA CYS A 67 8.77 -5.67 2.00
C CYS A 67 10.01 -5.23 1.22
N ASP A 68 9.87 -4.94 -0.07
CA ASP A 68 10.97 -4.44 -0.91
C ASP A 68 11.26 -2.96 -0.65
N ILE A 69 10.22 -2.16 -0.39
CA ILE A 69 10.32 -0.72 -0.13
C ILE A 69 9.50 -0.39 1.11
N MET A 70 10.12 0.30 2.07
CA MET A 70 9.44 0.83 3.26
C MET A 70 9.56 2.35 3.32
N ILE A 71 8.44 3.02 3.58
CA ILE A 71 8.32 4.46 3.78
C ILE A 71 7.71 4.67 5.17
N ALA A 72 8.35 5.45 6.04
CA ALA A 72 7.94 5.68 7.42
C ALA A 72 8.21 7.12 7.85
#